data_AF-A0A2E0KWH8-F1
#
_entry.id   AF-A0A2E0KWH8-F1
#
_cell.length_a   1.000
_cell.length_b   1.000
_cell.length_c   1.000
_cell.angle_alpha   90.00
_cell.angle_beta   90.00
_cell.angle_gamma   90.00
#
_symmetry.space_group_name_H-M   'P 1'
#
loop_
_entity.id
_entity.type
_entity.pdbx_description
1 polymer ?
#
loop_
_entity_poly.entity_id
_entity_poly.type
_entity_poly.pdbx_seq_one_letter_code
_entity_poly.pdbx_strand_id
1 'polypeptide(L)'
;MYNGPFYLHQPGYGDFSRVSKLLNEGVGDGVVVFADAAKRTSEKKFPEYLAAFRSSGKQMFIDTEQYDPAFIGAEVNPDGSKALLDFDVCHQYVASSLALQHDNQCNGYIIPNVETSTLSPSWYELTRVLCATSTNWIDKHGDGKLPLMLTIAVPAGFIADAESRLELLNHLTWLKSFVRGYYINLIDVPEILTDTRLIHGLLDMVFRLKRQKVDIVFARVGGWVPTLFPLGLDYFANGSTKSLQRFQSKRDPRKTGGSGPVNYVNIWSPLTMSYVKYPEEADVLHKELSQDQLQRLYGTDSGYAPPVDRKPESVFYSKGYNQPRRLNHFSATQARLANQYRGRSFSDRIVAVEKTLSEAYRNDQELGKLFNNPNRGQEKKIWLDTFNRFVEENRFDLEDLYD
;
A
#
# COMPACT_ATOMS: atom_id res chain seq x y z
N MET A 1 -4.30 -23.50 3.70
CA MET A 1 -4.16 -22.91 2.36
C MET A 1 -4.26 -21.40 2.47
N TYR A 2 -3.25 -20.68 1.95
CA TYR A 2 -3.21 -19.23 1.97
C TYR A 2 -4.05 -18.66 0.80
N ASN A 3 -5.03 -17.82 1.12
CA ASN A 3 -6.03 -17.34 0.15
C ASN A 3 -5.73 -15.93 -0.39
N GLY A 4 -4.73 -15.23 0.15
CA GLY A 4 -4.27 -13.93 -0.34
C GLY A 4 -3.25 -14.04 -1.48
N PRO A 5 -2.69 -12.91 -1.94
CA PRO A 5 -3.01 -11.55 -1.50
C PRO A 5 -4.29 -11.00 -2.15
N PHE A 6 -4.91 -10.02 -1.50
CA PHE A 6 -6.07 -9.28 -1.99
C PHE A 6 -5.72 -7.80 -2.18
N TYR A 7 -6.17 -7.23 -3.30
CA TYR A 7 -5.91 -5.84 -3.64
C TYR A 7 -7.07 -4.93 -3.20
N LEU A 8 -6.76 -3.96 -2.35
CA LEU A 8 -7.69 -2.93 -1.90
C LEU A 8 -7.36 -1.59 -2.54
N HIS A 9 -8.37 -0.90 -3.07
CA HIS A 9 -8.23 0.49 -3.47
C HIS A 9 -8.15 1.39 -2.24
N GLN A 10 -7.35 2.45 -2.32
CA GLN A 10 -7.26 3.45 -1.26
C GLN A 10 -7.48 4.84 -1.86
N PRO A 11 -8.74 5.24 -2.10
CA PRO A 11 -9.07 6.45 -2.84
C PRO A 11 -8.47 7.69 -2.16
N GLY A 12 -7.73 8.48 -2.94
CA GLY A 12 -7.37 9.84 -2.58
C GLY A 12 -8.49 10.83 -2.90
N TYR A 13 -8.25 12.10 -2.58
CA TYR A 13 -9.17 13.20 -2.85
C TYR A 13 -9.65 13.24 -4.31
N GLY A 14 -10.94 12.98 -4.53
CA GLY A 14 -11.62 13.12 -5.83
C GLY A 14 -11.69 11.84 -6.67
N ASP A 15 -11.12 10.73 -6.19
CA ASP A 15 -11.11 9.46 -6.95
C ASP A 15 -12.20 8.47 -6.53
N PHE A 16 -13.02 8.79 -5.52
CA PHE A 16 -14.05 7.91 -4.96
C PHE A 16 -15.04 7.34 -6.00
N SER A 17 -15.62 8.20 -6.85
CA SER A 17 -16.55 7.76 -7.90
C SER A 17 -15.88 6.84 -8.91
N ARG A 18 -14.59 7.06 -9.20
CA ARG A 18 -13.82 6.22 -10.11
C ARG A 18 -13.51 4.86 -9.49
N VAL A 19 -13.07 4.84 -8.23
CA VAL A 19 -12.85 3.59 -7.49
C VAL A 19 -14.12 2.76 -7.41
N SER A 20 -15.27 3.39 -7.14
CA SER A 20 -16.57 2.70 -7.12
C SER A 20 -16.88 2.07 -8.47
N LYS A 21 -16.65 2.80 -9.57
CA LYS A 21 -16.79 2.24 -10.92
C LYS A 21 -15.86 1.05 -11.17
N LEU A 22 -14.58 1.16 -10.80
CA LEU A 22 -13.59 0.08 -10.96
C LEU A 22 -13.99 -1.18 -10.18
N LEU A 23 -14.47 -1.03 -8.94
CA LEU A 23 -14.96 -2.16 -8.14
C LEU A 23 -16.16 -2.84 -8.80
N ASN A 24 -17.11 -2.07 -9.34
CA ASN A 24 -18.27 -2.60 -10.06
C ASN A 24 -17.89 -3.29 -11.38
N GLU A 25 -16.78 -2.88 -12.00
CA GLU A 25 -16.18 -3.55 -13.17
C GLU A 25 -15.35 -4.80 -12.78
N GLY A 26 -15.27 -5.14 -11.49
CA GLY A 26 -14.51 -6.28 -10.99
C GLY A 26 -13.00 -6.05 -10.86
N VAL A 27 -12.54 -4.80 -10.93
CA VAL A 27 -11.14 -4.44 -10.76
C VAL A 27 -10.87 -4.18 -9.28
N GLY A 28 -10.23 -5.15 -8.61
CA GLY A 28 -9.89 -5.11 -7.19
C GLY A 28 -10.86 -5.90 -6.30
N ASP A 29 -10.40 -6.21 -5.09
CA ASP A 29 -11.12 -7.04 -4.12
C ASP A 29 -11.88 -6.20 -3.08
N GLY A 30 -11.54 -4.92 -2.95
CA GLY A 30 -12.20 -4.01 -2.02
C GLY A 30 -11.60 -2.62 -1.94
N VAL A 31 -11.90 -1.90 -0.87
CA VAL A 31 -11.47 -0.54 -0.61
C VAL A 31 -11.12 -0.33 0.87
N VAL A 32 -10.06 0.43 1.13
CA VAL A 32 -9.76 1.05 2.43
C VAL A 32 -9.99 2.55 2.29
N VAL A 33 -11.00 3.07 2.99
CA VAL A 33 -11.38 4.47 2.90
C VAL A 33 -10.71 5.27 4.01
N PHE A 34 -9.89 6.26 3.66
CA PHE A 34 -9.42 7.25 4.64
C PHE A 34 -10.52 8.25 4.94
N ALA A 35 -11.00 8.26 6.19
CA ALA A 35 -12.15 9.06 6.57
C ALA A 35 -11.89 10.59 6.50
N ASP A 36 -10.65 11.05 6.74
CA ASP A 36 -10.27 12.47 6.59
C ASP A 36 -10.30 12.95 5.13
N ALA A 37 -9.70 12.15 4.22
CA ALA A 37 -9.69 12.46 2.79
C ALA A 37 -11.12 12.59 2.22
N ALA A 38 -12.06 11.84 2.79
CA ALA A 38 -13.45 11.84 2.40
C ALA A 38 -14.26 13.00 2.99
N LYS A 39 -14.05 13.34 4.27
CA LYS A 39 -14.62 14.55 4.91
C LYS A 39 -14.21 15.83 4.16
N ARG A 40 -12.92 15.96 3.84
CA ARG A 40 -12.38 17.16 3.18
C ARG A 40 -12.74 17.29 1.70
N THR A 41 -13.18 16.23 1.01
CA THR A 41 -13.61 16.32 -0.39
C THR A 41 -15.03 16.86 -0.55
N SER A 42 -15.91 16.56 0.40
CA SER A 42 -17.15 17.28 0.73
C SER A 42 -17.94 16.39 1.69
N GLU A 43 -18.16 16.82 2.93
CA GLU A 43 -18.93 16.06 3.94
C GLU A 43 -20.26 15.53 3.39
N LYS A 44 -20.90 16.25 2.48
CA LYS A 44 -22.19 15.88 1.85
C LYS A 44 -22.13 14.62 0.98
N LYS A 45 -21.01 14.32 0.33
CA LYS A 45 -20.89 13.16 -0.60
C LYS A 45 -20.29 11.92 0.06
N PHE A 46 -19.73 12.06 1.25
CA PHE A 46 -19.08 10.93 1.92
C PHE A 46 -20.05 9.76 2.19
N PRO A 47 -21.27 9.99 2.72
CA PRO A 47 -22.25 8.91 2.88
C PRO A 47 -22.63 8.23 1.56
N GLU A 48 -22.73 9.00 0.46
CA GLU A 48 -23.03 8.45 -0.88
C GLU A 48 -21.91 7.52 -1.36
N TYR A 49 -20.64 7.87 -1.14
CA TYR A 49 -19.51 7.02 -1.50
C TYR A 49 -19.44 5.74 -0.67
N LEU A 50 -19.66 5.82 0.65
CA LEU A 50 -19.71 4.63 1.49
C LEU A 50 -20.86 3.70 1.09
N ALA A 51 -22.04 4.26 0.81
CA ALA A 51 -23.16 3.49 0.29
C ALA A 51 -22.83 2.82 -1.06
N ALA A 52 -22.15 3.53 -1.97
CA ALA A 52 -21.73 3.00 -3.25
C ALA A 52 -20.72 1.85 -3.10
N PHE A 53 -19.71 1.99 -2.23
CA PHE A 53 -18.75 0.92 -1.96
C PHE A 53 -19.41 -0.30 -1.33
N ARG A 54 -20.29 -0.11 -0.34
CA ARG A 54 -21.09 -1.19 0.25
C ARG A 54 -21.92 -1.92 -0.80
N SER A 55 -22.56 -1.17 -1.72
CA SER A 55 -23.38 -1.76 -2.79
C SER A 55 -22.60 -2.59 -3.81
N SER A 56 -21.27 -2.42 -3.88
CA SER A 56 -20.42 -3.23 -4.79
C SER A 56 -20.29 -4.69 -4.35
N GLY A 57 -20.62 -5.00 -3.09
CA GLY A 57 -20.43 -6.34 -2.50
C GLY A 57 -18.96 -6.73 -2.29
N LYS A 58 -18.03 -5.79 -2.52
CA LYS A 58 -16.58 -5.97 -2.29
C LYS A 58 -16.22 -5.63 -0.85
N GLN A 59 -15.00 -5.97 -0.45
CA GLN A 59 -14.54 -5.66 0.89
C GLN A 59 -14.45 -4.15 1.11
N MET A 60 -14.83 -3.68 2.29
CA MET A 60 -14.73 -2.29 2.70
C MET A 60 -14.19 -2.21 4.12
N PHE A 61 -13.11 -1.45 4.26
CA PHE A 61 -12.56 -1.01 5.53
C PHE A 61 -12.55 0.52 5.56
N ILE A 62 -12.62 1.10 6.75
CA ILE A 62 -12.45 2.54 6.93
C ILE A 62 -11.29 2.74 7.88
N ASP A 63 -10.27 3.43 7.40
CA ASP A 63 -9.15 3.89 8.20
C ASP A 63 -9.50 5.27 8.78
N THR A 64 -9.59 5.32 10.10
CA THR A 64 -9.98 6.51 10.86
C THR A 64 -8.80 7.21 11.51
N GLU A 65 -7.54 6.88 11.19
CA GLU A 65 -6.30 7.41 11.80
C GLU A 65 -6.31 8.94 11.98
N GLN A 66 -7.10 9.68 11.20
CA GLN A 66 -7.23 11.14 11.25
C GLN A 66 -8.70 11.62 11.29
N TYR A 67 -9.62 10.83 11.81
CA TYR A 67 -11.06 11.15 11.76
C TYR A 67 -11.47 12.25 12.75
N ASP A 68 -10.73 12.43 13.84
CA ASP A 68 -11.02 13.41 14.90
C ASP A 68 -9.87 14.42 15.07
N PRO A 69 -10.08 15.71 14.71
CA PRO A 69 -9.10 16.78 14.91
C PRO A 69 -8.64 16.95 16.37
N ALA A 70 -9.46 16.58 17.37
CA ALA A 70 -9.07 16.63 18.77
C ALA A 70 -7.93 15.64 19.10
N PHE A 71 -7.81 14.57 18.31
CA PHE A 71 -6.77 13.55 18.41
C PHE A 71 -5.53 13.90 17.56
N ILE A 72 -5.71 14.64 16.45
CA ILE A 72 -4.64 15.06 15.51
C ILE A 72 -3.65 16.06 16.16
N GLY A 73 -4.01 16.71 17.26
CA GLY A 73 -3.16 17.66 18.00
C GLY A 73 -2.36 17.05 19.15
N ALA A 74 -2.52 15.77 19.46
CA ALA A 74 -1.65 15.13 20.41
C ALA A 74 -0.32 14.83 19.68
N GLU A 75 0.70 15.67 19.82
CA GLU A 75 2.11 15.43 19.41
C GLU A 75 2.95 14.91 20.58
N VAL A 76 3.76 13.84 20.40
CA VAL A 76 4.52 13.27 21.54
C VAL A 76 5.65 14.25 21.69
N ASN A 77 5.69 14.99 22.79
CA ASN A 77 6.78 15.93 22.96
C ASN A 77 8.09 15.14 22.82
N PRO A 78 9.14 15.76 22.27
CA PRO A 78 10.42 15.09 22.04
C PRO A 78 11.08 14.49 23.30
N ASP A 79 10.63 14.88 24.49
CA ASP A 79 11.03 14.31 25.78
C ASP A 79 10.22 13.06 26.19
N GLY A 80 9.35 12.56 25.31
CA GLY A 80 8.45 11.44 25.58
C GLY A 80 7.21 11.82 26.41
N SER A 81 7.08 13.09 26.81
CA SER A 81 5.87 13.57 27.48
C SER A 81 4.81 13.92 26.42
N LYS A 82 3.61 13.45 26.65
CA LYS A 82 2.40 14.06 26.09
C LYS A 82 1.55 14.35 27.30
N ALA A 83 0.64 15.32 27.22
CA ALA A 83 -0.55 15.17 28.04
C ALA A 83 -1.07 13.76 27.73
N LEU A 84 -0.93 12.82 28.69
CA LEU A 84 -1.53 11.49 28.60
C LEU A 84 -2.90 11.73 27.99
N LEU A 85 -3.12 11.20 26.78
CA LEU A 85 -4.43 11.27 26.17
C LEU A 85 -5.41 10.87 27.26
N ASP A 86 -6.23 11.82 27.69
CA ASP A 86 -7.21 11.58 28.73
C ASP A 86 -7.93 10.30 28.31
N PHE A 87 -7.95 9.30 29.20
CA PHE A 87 -8.51 8.01 28.86
C PHE A 87 -9.95 8.18 28.36
N ASP A 88 -10.68 9.18 28.84
CA ASP A 88 -12.02 9.50 28.35
C ASP A 88 -12.02 9.95 26.88
N VAL A 89 -11.02 10.74 26.45
CA VAL A 89 -10.82 11.13 25.05
C VAL A 89 -10.49 9.91 24.19
N CYS A 90 -9.65 8.99 24.66
CA CYS A 90 -9.38 7.72 23.96
C CYS A 90 -10.65 6.87 23.81
N HIS A 91 -11.46 6.75 24.87
CA HIS A 91 -12.71 6.00 24.82
C HIS A 91 -13.70 6.60 23.82
N GLN A 92 -13.88 7.92 23.83
CA GLN A 92 -14.77 8.61 22.89
C GLN A 92 -14.29 8.47 21.43
N TYR A 93 -12.98 8.55 21.22
CA TYR A 93 -12.38 8.42 19.90
C TYR A 93 -12.57 7.01 19.34
N VAL A 94 -12.26 5.97 20.13
CA VAL A 94 -12.49 4.57 19.75
C VAL A 94 -13.98 4.34 19.46
N ALA A 95 -14.87 4.79 20.34
CA ALA A 95 -16.31 4.60 20.16
C ALA A 95 -16.82 5.25 18.85
N SER A 96 -16.39 6.48 18.57
CA SER A 96 -16.80 7.20 17.36
C SER A 96 -16.23 6.58 16.08
N SER A 97 -14.97 6.13 16.13
CA SER A 97 -14.32 5.44 15.01
C SER A 97 -15.00 4.11 14.69
N LEU A 98 -15.23 3.27 15.71
CA LEU A 98 -15.81 1.95 15.53
C LEU A 98 -17.30 2.04 15.18
N ALA A 99 -18.04 3.02 15.71
CA ALA A 99 -19.43 3.28 15.32
C ALA A 99 -19.53 3.62 13.83
N LEU A 100 -18.67 4.50 13.31
CA LEU A 100 -18.65 4.80 11.88
C LEU A 100 -18.43 3.55 11.03
N GLN A 101 -17.49 2.68 11.43
CA GLN A 101 -17.19 1.43 10.74
C GLN A 101 -18.36 0.45 10.81
N HIS A 102 -18.98 0.33 11.98
CA HIS A 102 -20.15 -0.52 12.23
C HIS A 102 -21.37 -0.08 11.42
N ASP A 103 -21.73 1.20 11.48
CA ASP A 103 -22.89 1.78 10.79
C ASP A 103 -22.77 1.63 9.25
N ASN A 104 -21.54 1.55 8.74
CA ASN A 104 -21.26 1.35 7.34
C ASN A 104 -21.04 -0.12 6.96
N GLN A 105 -21.19 -1.06 7.90
CA GLN A 105 -21.08 -2.51 7.67
C GLN A 105 -19.73 -2.90 7.07
N CYS A 106 -18.64 -2.34 7.60
CA CYS A 106 -17.29 -2.70 7.19
C CYS A 106 -17.02 -4.20 7.43
N ASN A 107 -16.12 -4.77 6.62
CA ASN A 107 -15.73 -6.18 6.72
C ASN A 107 -14.77 -6.48 7.88
N GLY A 108 -14.40 -5.45 8.64
CA GLY A 108 -13.52 -5.50 9.78
C GLY A 108 -13.40 -4.12 10.38
N TYR A 109 -12.90 -4.09 11.60
CA TYR A 109 -12.65 -2.86 12.34
C TYR A 109 -11.15 -2.56 12.34
N ILE A 110 -10.78 -1.33 12.01
CA ILE A 110 -9.43 -0.81 12.15
C ILE A 110 -9.42 0.09 13.39
N ILE A 111 -8.63 -0.29 14.38
CA ILE A 111 -8.33 0.52 15.56
C ILE A 111 -7.39 1.64 15.11
N PRO A 112 -7.80 2.90 15.22
CA PRO A 112 -6.90 4.01 14.95
C PRO A 112 -5.78 4.02 15.98
N ASN A 113 -4.56 4.27 15.54
CA ASN A 113 -3.41 4.42 16.42
C ASN A 113 -2.68 5.73 16.12
N VAL A 114 -1.86 6.18 17.05
CA VAL A 114 -1.07 7.40 16.92
C VAL A 114 0.27 7.04 16.27
N GLU A 115 0.62 7.78 15.22
CA GLU A 115 1.98 7.80 14.67
C GLU A 115 2.99 8.10 15.78
N THR A 116 4.08 7.34 15.81
CA THR A 116 5.14 7.58 16.77
C THR A 116 6.49 7.79 16.12
N SER A 117 7.22 8.80 16.60
CA SER A 117 8.62 9.04 16.26
C SER A 117 9.58 8.29 17.20
N THR A 118 9.09 7.69 18.29
CA THR A 118 9.85 6.90 19.27
C THR A 118 9.04 5.72 19.81
N LEU A 119 9.68 4.55 19.94
CA LEU A 119 9.11 3.45 20.71
C LEU A 119 9.32 3.74 22.20
N SER A 120 8.22 3.85 22.95
CA SER A 120 8.27 4.24 24.37
C SER A 120 7.23 3.50 25.21
N PRO A 121 7.46 3.36 26.53
CA PRO A 121 6.47 2.77 27.44
C PRO A 121 5.08 3.41 27.32
N SER A 122 5.01 4.73 27.13
CA SER A 122 3.77 5.47 26.96
C SER A 122 3.03 5.07 25.67
N TRP A 123 3.75 4.88 24.57
CA TRP A 123 3.16 4.44 23.30
C TRP A 123 2.64 3.00 23.39
N TYR A 124 3.38 2.11 24.06
CA TYR A 124 2.95 0.74 24.31
C TYR A 124 1.68 0.67 25.17
N GLU A 125 1.63 1.46 26.24
CA GLU A 125 0.47 1.52 27.12
C GLU A 125 -0.75 2.10 26.40
N LEU A 126 -0.57 3.16 25.60
CA LEU A 126 -1.64 3.71 24.77
C LEU A 126 -2.19 2.67 23.80
N THR A 127 -1.31 1.98 23.07
CA THR A 127 -1.71 0.95 22.09
C THR A 127 -2.49 -0.19 22.77
N ARG A 128 -2.05 -0.60 23.96
CA ARG A 128 -2.75 -1.57 24.80
C ARG A 128 -4.15 -1.10 25.17
N VAL A 129 -4.28 0.13 25.65
CA VAL A 129 -5.58 0.70 26.06
C VAL A 129 -6.52 0.81 24.87
N LEU A 130 -6.05 1.31 23.72
CA LEU A 130 -6.84 1.35 22.49
C LEU A 130 -7.36 -0.04 22.09
N CYS A 131 -6.53 -1.07 22.18
CA CYS A 131 -6.92 -2.46 21.91
C CYS A 131 -7.97 -2.99 22.90
N ALA A 132 -7.76 -2.80 24.20
CA ALA A 132 -8.69 -3.25 25.24
C ALA A 132 -10.04 -2.53 25.14
N THR A 133 -10.03 -1.21 24.96
CA THR A 133 -11.23 -0.40 24.78
C THR A 133 -12.00 -0.78 23.52
N SER A 134 -11.29 -1.02 22.41
CA SER A 134 -11.91 -1.46 21.14
C SER A 134 -12.56 -2.84 21.26
N THR A 135 -11.90 -3.77 21.95
CA THR A 135 -12.43 -5.11 22.22
C THR A 135 -13.72 -5.01 23.03
N ASN A 136 -13.70 -4.25 24.14
CA ASN A 136 -14.90 -4.02 24.97
C ASN A 136 -16.04 -3.36 24.21
N TRP A 137 -15.74 -2.46 23.27
CA TRP A 137 -16.75 -1.83 22.43
C TRP A 137 -17.38 -2.85 21.48
N ILE A 138 -16.58 -3.68 20.82
CA ILE A 138 -17.07 -4.73 19.91
C ILE A 138 -17.89 -5.78 20.65
N ASP A 139 -17.50 -6.17 21.86
CA ASP A 139 -18.28 -7.13 22.67
C ASP A 139 -19.68 -6.60 23.03
N LYS A 140 -19.82 -5.27 23.13
CA LYS A 140 -21.09 -4.60 23.47
C LYS A 140 -21.95 -4.27 22.26
N HIS A 141 -21.32 -3.90 21.15
CA HIS A 141 -22.00 -3.27 20.00
C HIS A 141 -21.85 -4.04 18.69
N GLY A 142 -20.78 -4.84 18.57
CA GLY A 142 -20.51 -5.64 17.38
C GLY A 142 -21.04 -7.06 17.50
N ASP A 143 -21.12 -7.75 16.36
CA ASP A 143 -21.56 -9.15 16.31
C ASP A 143 -20.45 -10.15 16.71
N GLY A 144 -19.34 -9.69 17.30
CA GLY A 144 -18.17 -10.50 17.73
C GLY A 144 -17.45 -11.29 16.62
N LYS A 145 -17.94 -11.24 15.38
CA LYS A 145 -17.51 -12.08 14.25
C LYS A 145 -16.52 -11.41 13.29
N LEU A 146 -16.46 -10.08 13.29
CA LEU A 146 -15.62 -9.33 12.35
C LEU A 146 -14.20 -9.17 12.91
N PRO A 147 -13.17 -9.21 12.04
CA PRO A 147 -11.79 -9.03 12.47
C PRO A 147 -11.57 -7.61 13.01
N LEU A 148 -10.85 -7.53 14.14
CA LEU A 148 -10.33 -6.29 14.69
C LEU A 148 -8.84 -6.20 14.35
N MET A 149 -8.42 -5.10 13.72
CA MET A 149 -7.04 -4.87 13.27
C MET A 149 -6.50 -3.61 13.91
N LEU A 150 -5.24 -3.61 14.33
CA LEU A 150 -4.59 -2.42 14.88
C LEU A 150 -3.79 -1.70 13.79
N THR A 151 -3.96 -0.38 13.67
CA THR A 151 -3.06 0.45 12.87
C THR A 151 -1.66 0.51 13.50
N ILE A 152 -0.63 0.21 12.70
CA ILE A 152 0.78 0.37 13.05
C ILE A 152 1.37 1.46 12.17
N ALA A 153 1.52 2.65 12.75
CA ALA A 153 2.06 3.84 12.10
C ALA A 153 3.47 4.12 12.62
N VAL A 154 4.48 3.58 11.93
CA VAL A 154 5.88 3.67 12.34
C VAL A 154 6.80 4.18 11.22
N PRO A 155 7.80 5.02 11.54
CA PRO A 155 8.86 5.39 10.63
C PRO A 155 9.61 4.19 10.06
N ALA A 156 9.97 4.27 8.78
CA ALA A 156 10.77 3.27 8.09
C ALA A 156 12.12 2.99 8.80
N GLY A 157 12.67 3.99 9.51
CA GLY A 157 13.88 3.83 10.32
C GLY A 157 13.77 2.73 11.38
N PHE A 158 12.61 2.57 12.03
CA PHE A 158 12.40 1.51 13.02
C PHE A 158 12.36 0.13 12.39
N ILE A 159 11.88 0.03 11.15
CA ILE A 159 11.86 -1.24 10.44
C ILE A 159 13.28 -1.60 9.98
N ALA A 160 14.08 -0.61 9.58
CA ALA A 160 15.47 -0.82 9.17
C ALA A 160 16.38 -1.23 10.34
N ASP A 161 16.14 -0.68 11.53
CA ASP A 161 16.89 -1.01 12.74
C ASP A 161 16.44 -2.35 13.35
N ALA A 162 17.39 -3.25 13.61
CA ALA A 162 17.06 -4.61 14.05
C ALA A 162 16.53 -4.66 15.49
N GLU A 163 17.08 -3.84 16.39
CA GLU A 163 16.68 -3.80 17.80
C GLU A 163 15.28 -3.19 17.93
N SER A 164 15.06 -2.02 17.33
CA SER A 164 13.76 -1.35 17.30
C SER A 164 12.68 -2.23 16.67
N ARG A 165 12.99 -2.90 15.56
CA ARG A 165 12.05 -3.83 14.91
C ARG A 165 11.69 -5.00 15.82
N LEU A 166 12.67 -5.59 16.51
CA LEU A 166 12.41 -6.69 17.44
C LEU A 166 11.57 -6.22 18.64
N GLU A 167 11.86 -5.05 19.18
CA GLU A 167 11.08 -4.44 20.26
C GLU A 167 9.62 -4.24 19.85
N LEU A 168 9.39 -3.63 18.69
CA LEU A 168 8.07 -3.47 18.10
C LEU A 168 7.36 -4.82 17.94
N LEU A 169 8.03 -5.80 17.30
CA LEU A 169 7.45 -7.12 17.06
C LEU A 169 7.08 -7.86 18.35
N ASN A 170 7.88 -7.74 19.41
CA ASN A 170 7.56 -8.32 20.71
C ASN A 170 6.28 -7.71 21.28
N HIS A 171 6.13 -6.38 21.18
CA HIS A 171 4.92 -5.70 21.61
C HIS A 171 3.70 -6.13 20.78
N LEU A 172 3.82 -6.20 19.45
CA LEU A 172 2.73 -6.69 18.58
C LEU A 172 2.38 -8.15 18.90
N THR A 173 3.38 -8.99 19.19
CA THR A 173 3.14 -10.38 19.60
C THR A 173 2.27 -10.49 20.84
N TRP A 174 2.48 -9.59 21.79
CA TRP A 174 1.69 -9.52 23.01
C TRP A 174 0.25 -9.07 22.73
N LEU A 175 0.05 -8.12 21.81
CA LEU A 175 -1.27 -7.57 21.44
C LEU A 175 -2.15 -8.53 20.64
N LYS A 176 -1.62 -9.62 20.08
CA LYS A 176 -2.39 -10.59 19.27
C LYS A 176 -3.58 -11.23 20.01
N SER A 177 -3.63 -11.14 21.34
CA SER A 177 -4.77 -11.60 22.14
C SER A 177 -5.98 -10.66 22.02
N PHE A 178 -5.76 -9.40 21.65
CA PHE A 178 -6.80 -8.39 21.45
C PHE A 178 -7.23 -8.26 19.99
N VAL A 179 -6.29 -8.42 19.05
CA VAL A 179 -6.52 -8.16 17.63
C VAL A 179 -6.29 -9.40 16.75
N ARG A 180 -7.00 -9.46 15.63
CA ARG A 180 -6.84 -10.50 14.60
C ARG A 180 -5.82 -10.15 13.53
N GLY A 181 -5.43 -8.87 13.42
CA GLY A 181 -4.52 -8.43 12.39
C GLY A 181 -3.88 -7.07 12.65
N TYR A 182 -3.00 -6.69 11.74
CA TYR A 182 -2.30 -5.41 11.74
C TYR A 182 -2.50 -4.69 10.41
N TYR A 183 -2.88 -3.43 10.50
CA TYR A 183 -2.93 -2.50 9.38
C TYR A 183 -1.66 -1.63 9.42
N ILE A 184 -0.71 -1.91 8.54
CA ILE A 184 0.64 -1.34 8.58
C ILE A 184 0.71 -0.14 7.66
N ASN A 185 0.95 1.04 8.23
CA ASN A 185 1.15 2.31 7.54
C ASN A 185 2.58 2.79 7.79
N LEU A 186 3.48 2.55 6.84
CA LEU A 186 4.87 2.99 6.96
C LEU A 186 4.99 4.49 6.69
N ILE A 187 5.73 5.18 7.54
CA ILE A 187 6.05 6.60 7.40
C ILE A 187 7.50 6.76 6.92
N ASP A 188 7.78 7.86 6.22
CA ASP A 188 9.13 8.19 5.72
C ASP A 188 9.78 7.12 4.84
N VAL A 189 8.95 6.34 4.12
CA VAL A 189 9.46 5.38 3.14
C VAL A 189 10.01 6.13 1.93
N PRO A 190 11.27 5.91 1.53
CA PRO A 190 11.82 6.55 0.35
C PRO A 190 11.10 6.10 -0.93
N GLU A 191 11.10 7.00 -1.90
CA GLU A 191 10.48 6.78 -3.23
C GLU A 191 11.21 5.73 -4.10
N ILE A 192 12.44 5.40 -3.78
CA ILE A 192 13.07 4.21 -4.35
C ILE A 192 13.71 3.52 -3.18
N LEU A 193 13.16 2.35 -2.85
CA LEU A 193 13.61 1.59 -1.71
C LEU A 193 14.79 0.71 -2.13
N THR A 194 16.00 1.16 -1.76
CA THR A 194 17.28 0.47 -2.01
C THR A 194 18.06 0.16 -0.74
N ASP A 195 17.62 0.64 0.44
CA ASP A 195 18.23 0.28 1.72
C ASP A 195 17.92 -1.18 2.04
N THR A 196 18.92 -2.03 1.93
CA THR A 196 18.81 -3.48 2.18
C THR A 196 18.37 -3.81 3.59
N ARG A 197 18.68 -2.96 4.59
CA ARG A 197 18.25 -3.17 5.99
C ARG A 197 16.76 -2.97 6.12
N LEU A 198 16.22 -1.92 5.49
CA LEU A 198 14.79 -1.65 5.45
C LEU A 198 14.05 -2.74 4.66
N ILE A 199 14.57 -3.15 3.50
CA ILE A 199 14.01 -4.25 2.71
C ILE A 199 13.93 -5.52 3.55
N HIS A 200 15.05 -5.94 4.15
CA HIS A 200 15.10 -7.11 5.01
C HIS A 200 14.16 -6.96 6.21
N GLY A 201 14.12 -5.78 6.85
CA GLY A 201 13.23 -5.51 7.98
C GLY A 201 11.75 -5.66 7.63
N LEU A 202 11.34 -5.27 6.42
CA LEU A 202 9.96 -5.48 5.94
C LEU A 202 9.64 -6.96 5.75
N LEU A 203 10.55 -7.71 5.14
CA LEU A 203 10.41 -9.16 4.97
C LEU A 203 10.30 -9.85 6.33
N ASP A 204 11.23 -9.55 7.25
CA ASP A 204 11.28 -10.09 8.61
C ASP A 204 10.02 -9.77 9.41
N MET A 205 9.52 -8.53 9.32
CA MET A 205 8.29 -8.12 10.00
C MET A 205 7.07 -8.89 9.50
N VAL A 206 6.85 -8.97 8.17
CA VAL A 206 5.72 -9.71 7.60
C VAL A 206 5.80 -11.19 7.97
N PHE A 207 6.97 -11.78 7.81
CA PHE A 207 7.21 -13.18 8.13
C PHE A 207 6.89 -13.49 9.61
N ARG A 208 7.45 -12.72 10.55
CA ARG A 208 7.25 -12.95 11.98
C ARG A 208 5.82 -12.70 12.43
N LEU A 209 5.16 -11.68 11.90
CA LEU A 209 3.74 -11.46 12.18
C LEU A 209 2.92 -12.62 11.62
N LYS A 210 3.20 -13.09 10.40
CA LYS A 210 2.41 -14.16 9.79
C LYS A 210 2.55 -15.50 10.52
N ARG A 211 3.72 -15.79 11.11
CA ARG A 211 3.90 -16.94 12.02
C ARG A 211 2.92 -16.94 13.20
N GLN A 212 2.40 -15.77 13.57
CA GLN A 212 1.44 -15.63 14.66
C GLN A 212 -0.01 -15.83 14.22
N LYS A 213 -0.25 -16.17 12.94
CA LYS A 213 -1.57 -16.39 12.34
C LYS A 213 -2.49 -15.16 12.44
N VAL A 214 -1.89 -13.99 12.29
CA VAL A 214 -2.62 -12.72 12.19
C VAL A 214 -2.79 -12.32 10.73
N ASP A 215 -3.81 -11.52 10.45
CA ASP A 215 -4.01 -10.89 9.15
C ASP A 215 -3.09 -9.67 9.01
N ILE A 216 -2.50 -9.47 7.84
CA ILE A 216 -1.62 -8.33 7.57
C ILE A 216 -2.20 -7.54 6.39
N VAL A 217 -2.51 -6.27 6.66
CA VAL A 217 -2.88 -5.29 5.63
C VAL A 217 -1.75 -4.30 5.52
N PHE A 218 -1.11 -4.19 4.36
CA PHE A 218 -0.17 -3.10 4.11
C PHE A 218 -0.84 -1.94 3.37
N ALA A 219 -0.86 -0.78 4.02
CA ALA A 219 -1.29 0.47 3.40
C ALA A 219 -0.19 1.05 2.53
N ARG A 220 -0.57 1.84 1.52
CA ARG A 220 0.34 2.67 0.70
C ARG A 220 1.55 1.91 0.13
N VAL A 221 1.30 0.77 -0.49
CA VAL A 221 2.38 -0.01 -1.09
C VAL A 221 2.81 0.50 -2.46
N GLY A 222 4.12 0.48 -2.70
CA GLY A 222 4.71 0.69 -4.02
C GLY A 222 4.87 -0.63 -4.78
N GLY A 223 5.50 -0.57 -5.95
CA GLY A 223 5.71 -1.76 -6.80
C GLY A 223 6.75 -2.77 -6.27
N TRP A 224 7.16 -2.67 -5.00
CA TRP A 224 7.92 -3.68 -4.29
C TRP A 224 7.03 -4.69 -3.55
N VAL A 225 5.72 -4.44 -3.44
CA VAL A 225 4.78 -5.30 -2.70
C VAL A 225 4.83 -6.80 -3.05
N PRO A 226 5.13 -7.23 -4.31
CA PRO A 226 5.13 -8.66 -4.62
C PRO A 226 6.10 -9.49 -3.80
N THR A 227 7.20 -8.91 -3.31
CA THR A 227 8.18 -9.61 -2.46
C THR A 227 7.64 -10.02 -1.10
N LEU A 228 6.54 -9.39 -0.66
CA LEU A 228 5.89 -9.73 0.60
C LEU A 228 4.85 -10.85 0.44
N PHE A 229 4.41 -11.18 -0.77
CA PHE A 229 3.36 -12.18 -1.00
C PHE A 229 3.75 -13.61 -0.61
N PRO A 230 4.99 -14.09 -0.86
CA PRO A 230 5.42 -15.39 -0.36
C PRO A 230 5.32 -15.49 1.17
N LEU A 231 5.53 -14.38 1.85
CA LEU A 231 5.54 -14.26 3.31
C LEU A 231 4.14 -14.10 3.93
N GLY A 232 3.09 -14.14 3.10
CA GLY A 232 1.70 -14.25 3.55
C GLY A 232 1.01 -12.92 3.82
N LEU A 233 1.38 -11.87 3.09
CA LEU A 233 0.69 -10.58 3.10
C LEU A 233 -0.77 -10.69 2.60
N ASP A 234 -1.74 -10.71 3.50
CA ASP A 234 -3.16 -10.95 3.16
C ASP A 234 -3.76 -9.86 2.27
N TYR A 235 -3.51 -8.59 2.60
CA TYR A 235 -4.07 -7.46 1.87
C TYR A 235 -3.00 -6.41 1.59
N PHE A 236 -3.13 -5.74 0.45
CA PHE A 236 -2.33 -4.56 0.17
C PHE A 236 -3.17 -3.47 -0.49
N ALA A 237 -2.86 -2.23 -0.14
CA ALA A 237 -3.58 -1.06 -0.62
C ALA A 237 -2.64 -0.06 -1.30
N ASN A 238 -3.12 0.52 -2.40
CA ASN A 238 -2.28 1.35 -3.26
C ASN A 238 -1.94 2.75 -2.74
N GLY A 239 -2.45 3.17 -1.58
CA GLY A 239 -2.25 4.53 -1.06
C GLY A 239 -3.03 5.61 -1.82
N SER A 240 -3.13 6.78 -1.17
CA SER A 240 -3.80 7.94 -1.76
C SER A 240 -3.05 8.40 -3.03
N THR A 241 -3.77 8.44 -4.14
CA THR A 241 -3.27 8.84 -5.47
C THR A 241 -2.63 10.23 -5.51
N LYS A 242 -3.11 11.18 -4.68
CA LYS A 242 -2.48 12.51 -4.57
C LYS A 242 -1.15 12.47 -3.82
N SER A 243 -0.98 11.55 -2.87
CA SER A 243 0.30 11.32 -2.17
C SER A 243 1.37 10.74 -3.08
N LEU A 244 0.95 10.13 -4.20
CA LEU A 244 1.83 9.54 -5.22
C LEU A 244 2.13 10.50 -6.39
N GLN A 245 1.51 11.69 -6.40
CA GLN A 245 1.87 12.79 -7.29
C GLN A 245 2.98 13.61 -6.64
N ARG A 246 4.21 13.51 -7.17
CA ARG A 246 5.21 14.55 -6.93
C ARG A 246 5.04 15.63 -7.98
N PHE A 247 4.59 16.81 -7.55
CA PHE A 247 4.76 18.01 -8.35
C PHE A 247 6.25 18.34 -8.41
N GLN A 248 7.00 17.80 -9.37
CA GLN A 248 8.31 18.37 -9.66
C GLN A 248 8.08 19.69 -10.37
N SER A 249 8.48 20.77 -9.71
CA SER A 249 8.71 22.07 -10.35
C SER A 249 9.93 21.95 -11.27
N LYS A 250 9.77 21.30 -12.43
CA LYS A 250 10.77 21.37 -13.50
C LYS A 250 10.42 22.52 -14.43
N ARG A 251 11.30 23.52 -14.48
CA ARG A 251 11.35 24.45 -15.63
C ARG A 251 11.57 23.61 -16.87
N ASP A 252 10.73 23.78 -17.88
CA ASP A 252 10.94 23.21 -19.21
C ASP A 252 12.35 23.64 -19.69
N PRO A 253 13.30 22.70 -19.87
CA PRO A 253 14.67 23.05 -20.26
C PRO A 253 14.74 23.64 -21.67
N ARG A 254 13.67 23.55 -22.47
CA ARG A 254 13.58 24.20 -23.80
C ARG A 254 13.10 25.64 -23.73
N LYS A 255 12.67 26.11 -22.55
CA LYS A 255 12.26 27.50 -22.29
C LYS A 255 13.25 28.18 -21.34
N THR A 256 14.53 28.08 -21.63
CA THR A 256 15.57 28.87 -20.96
C THR A 256 15.58 30.29 -21.53
N GLY A 257 14.64 31.12 -21.09
CA GLY A 257 14.59 32.52 -21.49
C GLY A 257 13.21 33.14 -21.29
N GLY A 258 12.80 33.33 -20.04
CA GLY A 258 11.62 34.12 -19.74
C GLY A 258 11.03 33.84 -18.37
N SER A 259 10.62 34.92 -17.70
CA SER A 259 9.76 34.98 -16.51
C SER A 259 8.33 34.48 -16.80
N GLY A 260 8.20 33.37 -17.54
CA GLY A 260 6.92 32.73 -17.82
C GLY A 260 6.42 31.90 -16.63
N PRO A 261 5.10 31.61 -16.57
CA PRO A 261 4.49 30.84 -15.49
C PRO A 261 5.20 29.50 -15.33
N VAL A 262 5.52 29.15 -14.08
CA VAL A 262 6.06 27.84 -13.73
C VAL A 262 4.97 26.81 -14.05
N ASN A 263 5.15 26.08 -15.15
CA ASN A 263 4.28 24.95 -15.45
C ASN A 263 4.60 23.83 -14.46
N TYR A 264 3.68 23.56 -13.54
CA TYR A 264 3.75 22.38 -12.69
C TYR A 264 3.57 21.14 -13.58
N VAL A 265 4.61 20.30 -13.65
CA VAL A 265 4.51 18.99 -14.28
C VAL A 265 4.15 18.00 -13.17
N ASN A 266 2.97 17.42 -13.26
CA ASN A 266 2.55 16.37 -12.34
C ASN A 266 3.32 15.09 -12.68
N ILE A 267 4.38 14.82 -11.93
CA ILE A 267 5.19 13.60 -12.08
C ILE A 267 4.69 12.59 -11.06
N TRP A 268 4.37 11.38 -11.51
CA TRP A 268 4.06 10.29 -10.58
C TRP A 268 5.35 9.70 -10.03
N SER A 269 5.32 9.37 -8.75
CA SER A 269 6.42 8.75 -8.05
C SER A 269 6.94 7.49 -8.77
N PRO A 270 8.25 7.34 -9.03
CA PRO A 270 8.87 6.10 -9.47
C PRO A 270 8.45 4.83 -8.70
N LEU A 271 8.02 4.93 -7.42
CA LEU A 271 7.43 3.81 -6.65
C LEU A 271 6.19 3.20 -7.32
N THR A 272 5.43 4.03 -8.03
CA THR A 272 4.08 3.70 -8.52
C THR A 272 4.12 3.10 -9.93
N MET A 273 5.31 3.03 -10.51
CA MET A 273 5.50 2.77 -11.94
C MET A 273 6.58 1.73 -12.25
N SER A 274 7.05 0.96 -11.26
CA SER A 274 7.97 -0.14 -11.55
C SER A 274 7.33 -1.27 -12.37
N TYR A 275 5.98 -1.38 -12.39
CA TYR A 275 5.25 -2.24 -13.34
C TYR A 275 4.54 -1.48 -14.48
N VAL A 276 4.54 -0.15 -14.44
CA VAL A 276 3.85 0.69 -15.42
C VAL A 276 4.66 1.95 -15.58
N LYS A 277 5.86 1.86 -16.15
CA LYS A 277 6.43 3.05 -16.76
C LYS A 277 5.72 3.26 -18.09
N TYR A 278 4.75 4.18 -18.17
CA TYR A 278 4.62 5.12 -19.30
C TYR A 278 3.76 6.35 -19.03
N PRO A 279 4.37 7.54 -18.80
CA PRO A 279 4.06 8.73 -19.62
C PRO A 279 5.14 9.87 -19.64
N GLU A 280 6.42 9.56 -19.83
CA GLU A 280 7.40 10.55 -20.40
C GLU A 280 8.16 9.94 -21.59
N GLU A 281 8.44 8.65 -21.55
CA GLU A 281 9.28 7.93 -22.52
C GLU A 281 8.45 7.13 -23.57
N ALA A 282 7.09 7.20 -23.55
CA ALA A 282 6.19 6.24 -24.27
C ALA A 282 6.33 6.37 -25.76
N ASP A 283 6.31 7.63 -26.16
CA ASP A 283 6.52 8.06 -27.51
C ASP A 283 7.91 7.64 -28.01
N VAL A 284 8.90 7.50 -27.10
CA VAL A 284 10.22 6.99 -27.45
C VAL A 284 10.18 5.47 -27.64
N LEU A 285 9.58 4.67 -26.75
CA LEU A 285 9.55 3.22 -26.99
C LEU A 285 8.72 2.82 -28.18
N HIS A 286 7.57 3.44 -28.40
CA HIS A 286 6.77 3.15 -29.58
C HIS A 286 7.46 3.56 -30.89
N LYS A 287 8.45 4.46 -30.80
CA LYS A 287 9.29 4.87 -31.93
C LYS A 287 10.51 3.97 -32.11
N GLU A 288 11.12 3.52 -31.02
CA GLU A 288 12.41 2.82 -31.02
C GLU A 288 12.28 1.28 -30.95
N LEU A 289 11.12 0.74 -30.55
CA LEU A 289 10.87 -0.71 -30.43
C LEU A 289 9.85 -1.21 -31.45
N SER A 290 10.04 -2.44 -31.94
CA SER A 290 9.08 -3.13 -32.83
C SER A 290 7.81 -3.55 -32.09
N GLN A 291 6.73 -3.86 -32.83
CA GLN A 291 5.50 -4.37 -32.20
C GLN A 291 5.73 -5.65 -31.39
N ASP A 292 6.57 -6.56 -31.86
CA ASP A 292 6.90 -7.79 -31.12
C ASP A 292 7.71 -7.52 -29.85
N GLN A 293 8.54 -6.48 -29.84
CA GLN A 293 9.28 -6.03 -28.65
C GLN A 293 8.35 -5.34 -27.66
N LEU A 294 7.42 -4.51 -28.14
CA LEU A 294 6.40 -3.88 -27.31
C LEU A 294 5.44 -4.92 -26.72
N GLN A 295 5.03 -5.92 -27.49
CA GLN A 295 4.13 -6.98 -27.02
C GLN A 295 4.81 -7.88 -25.99
N ARG A 296 6.12 -8.12 -26.13
CA ARG A 296 6.93 -8.76 -25.09
C ARG A 296 7.10 -7.88 -23.85
N LEU A 297 7.39 -6.60 -24.05
CA LEU A 297 7.55 -5.62 -22.97
C LEU A 297 6.26 -5.39 -22.20
N TYR A 298 5.08 -5.45 -22.83
CA TYR A 298 3.77 -5.35 -22.18
C TYR A 298 3.16 -6.72 -21.86
N GLY A 299 3.93 -7.79 -22.07
CA GLY A 299 3.55 -9.16 -21.81
C GLY A 299 3.47 -9.46 -20.32
N THR A 300 2.67 -10.45 -19.98
CA THR A 300 2.24 -10.79 -18.61
C THR A 300 3.36 -11.13 -17.63
N ASP A 301 4.52 -11.52 -18.16
CA ASP A 301 5.68 -11.99 -17.40
C ASP A 301 6.73 -10.86 -17.26
N SER A 302 6.70 -9.84 -18.12
CA SER A 302 7.68 -8.76 -18.22
C SER A 302 7.75 -7.80 -17.01
N GLY A 303 6.85 -7.94 -16.05
CA GLY A 303 6.59 -6.92 -15.06
C GLY A 303 5.92 -5.67 -15.63
N TYR A 304 5.31 -5.71 -16.82
CA TYR A 304 4.40 -4.66 -17.28
C TYR A 304 3.01 -5.23 -17.52
N ALA A 305 1.98 -4.56 -17.01
CA ALA A 305 0.62 -4.98 -17.31
C ALA A 305 0.25 -4.58 -18.74
N PRO A 306 -0.40 -5.47 -19.51
CA PRO A 306 -1.06 -5.06 -20.73
C PRO A 306 -2.22 -4.11 -20.40
N PRO A 307 -2.56 -3.18 -21.30
CA PRO A 307 -3.75 -2.34 -21.16
C PRO A 307 -5.00 -3.22 -20.99
N VAL A 308 -5.93 -2.80 -20.15
CA VAL A 308 -7.19 -3.51 -19.91
C VAL A 308 -7.96 -3.63 -21.24
N ASP A 309 -8.15 -4.86 -21.71
CA ASP A 309 -8.62 -5.25 -23.05
C ASP A 309 -10.10 -4.94 -23.35
N ARG A 310 -10.56 -3.71 -23.10
CA ARG A 310 -11.76 -3.17 -23.74
C ARG A 310 -11.42 -1.93 -24.55
N LYS A 311 -11.05 -2.16 -25.82
CA LYS A 311 -11.01 -1.16 -26.90
C LYS A 311 -12.37 -0.50 -27.09
N PRO A 312 -12.43 0.82 -27.34
CA PRO A 312 -13.17 1.34 -28.48
C PRO A 312 -12.25 1.26 -29.69
N GLU A 313 -12.77 0.67 -30.76
CA GLU A 313 -12.16 0.69 -32.07
C GLU A 313 -11.98 2.14 -32.53
N SER A 314 -10.79 2.45 -33.04
CA SER A 314 -10.32 3.77 -33.49
C SER A 314 -10.01 4.79 -32.37
N VAL A 315 -8.88 5.48 -32.53
CA VAL A 315 -8.34 6.58 -31.70
C VAL A 315 -7.56 6.16 -30.44
N PHE A 316 -6.39 5.53 -30.63
CA PHE A 316 -5.49 5.20 -29.52
C PHE A 316 -4.55 6.34 -29.08
N TYR A 317 -4.40 7.43 -29.85
CA TYR A 317 -3.54 8.56 -29.49
C TYR A 317 -4.10 9.90 -29.99
N SER A 318 -5.22 10.36 -29.42
CA SER A 318 -5.46 11.81 -29.39
C SER A 318 -4.57 12.39 -28.27
N LYS A 319 -3.81 13.45 -28.56
CA LYS A 319 -3.07 14.30 -27.61
C LYS A 319 -3.46 14.07 -26.12
N GLY A 320 -2.54 13.57 -25.32
CA GLY A 320 -2.65 13.55 -23.85
C GLY A 320 -3.29 12.29 -23.26
N TYR A 321 -2.47 11.39 -22.74
CA TYR A 321 -2.89 10.34 -21.82
C TYR A 321 -3.34 10.99 -20.49
N ASN A 322 -4.62 11.32 -20.38
CA ASN A 322 -5.14 12.05 -19.23
C ASN A 322 -5.12 11.21 -17.92
N GLN A 323 -5.10 11.89 -16.79
CA GLN A 323 -4.98 11.31 -15.43
C GLN A 323 -5.93 10.12 -15.15
N PRO A 324 -7.20 10.10 -15.60
CA PRO A 324 -8.12 8.99 -15.35
C PRO A 324 -7.66 7.64 -15.93
N ARG A 325 -7.10 7.63 -17.14
CA ARG A 325 -6.68 6.38 -17.82
C ARG A 325 -5.48 5.73 -17.13
N ARG A 326 -4.55 6.55 -16.62
CA ARG A 326 -3.40 6.09 -15.81
C ARG A 326 -3.84 5.35 -14.55
N LEU A 327 -4.81 5.91 -13.84
CA LEU A 327 -5.29 5.32 -12.59
C LEU A 327 -6.01 3.98 -12.80
N ASN A 328 -6.85 3.89 -13.84
CA ASN A 328 -7.52 2.63 -14.19
C ASN A 328 -6.51 1.54 -14.50
N HIS A 329 -5.50 1.87 -15.31
CA HIS A 329 -4.45 0.93 -15.67
C HIS A 329 -3.67 0.45 -14.44
N PHE A 330 -3.19 1.37 -13.60
CA PHE A 330 -2.48 1.02 -12.38
C PHE A 330 -3.32 0.12 -11.46
N SER A 331 -4.59 0.46 -11.24
CA SER A 331 -5.47 -0.35 -10.39
C SER A 331 -5.70 -1.75 -10.97
N ALA A 332 -5.83 -1.86 -12.29
CA ALA A 332 -5.92 -3.16 -12.97
C ALA A 332 -4.64 -3.98 -12.85
N THR A 333 -3.46 -3.33 -12.92
CA THR A 333 -2.17 -3.99 -12.68
C THR A 333 -2.09 -4.56 -11.28
N GLN A 334 -2.47 -3.80 -10.25
CA GLN A 334 -2.46 -4.28 -8.87
C GLN A 334 -3.42 -5.46 -8.66
N ALA A 335 -4.64 -5.37 -9.18
CA ALA A 335 -5.61 -6.46 -9.14
C ALA A 335 -5.08 -7.73 -9.83
N ARG A 336 -4.44 -7.56 -10.99
CA ARG A 336 -3.83 -8.65 -11.74
C ARG A 336 -2.67 -9.28 -11.00
N LEU A 337 -1.78 -8.48 -10.40
CA LEU A 337 -0.69 -8.99 -9.56
C LEU A 337 -1.25 -9.81 -8.40
N ALA A 338 -2.28 -9.32 -7.70
CA ALA A 338 -2.91 -10.09 -6.63
C ALA A 338 -3.40 -11.47 -7.12
N ASN A 339 -4.12 -11.48 -8.24
CA ASN A 339 -4.63 -12.71 -8.86
C ASN A 339 -3.54 -13.68 -9.33
N GLN A 340 -2.38 -13.16 -9.75
CA GLN A 340 -1.26 -14.01 -10.17
C GLN A 340 -0.76 -14.87 -9.01
N TYR A 341 -0.70 -14.34 -7.78
CA TYR A 341 -0.13 -15.03 -6.62
C TYR A 341 -1.16 -15.77 -5.77
N ARG A 342 -2.45 -15.47 -5.95
CA ARG A 342 -3.57 -16.07 -5.20
C ARG A 342 -3.65 -17.58 -5.36
N GLY A 343 -3.80 -18.29 -4.25
CA GLY A 343 -4.01 -19.74 -4.23
C GLY A 343 -2.79 -20.59 -4.63
N ARG A 344 -1.64 -19.97 -4.91
CA ARG A 344 -0.38 -20.69 -5.18
C ARG A 344 0.19 -21.29 -3.90
N SER A 345 0.95 -22.38 -4.04
CA SER A 345 1.78 -22.91 -2.94
C SER A 345 2.86 -21.89 -2.54
N PHE A 346 3.45 -22.07 -1.36
CA PHE A 346 4.54 -21.20 -0.92
C PHE A 346 5.74 -21.21 -1.88
N SER A 347 6.20 -22.40 -2.27
CA SER A 347 7.30 -22.57 -3.24
C SER A 347 6.98 -21.90 -4.59
N ASP A 348 5.75 -22.05 -5.09
CA ASP A 348 5.34 -21.41 -6.34
C ASP A 348 5.28 -19.87 -6.24
N ARG A 349 4.98 -19.33 -5.06
CA ARG A 349 5.03 -17.87 -4.82
C ARG A 349 6.46 -17.36 -4.83
N ILE A 350 7.42 -18.07 -4.22
CA ILE A 350 8.85 -17.71 -4.28
C ILE A 350 9.31 -17.64 -5.74
N VAL A 351 9.12 -18.73 -6.49
CA VAL A 351 9.54 -18.82 -7.91
C VAL A 351 8.90 -17.71 -8.74
N ALA A 352 7.62 -17.38 -8.47
CA ALA A 352 6.94 -16.28 -9.15
C ALA A 352 7.56 -14.92 -8.84
N VAL A 353 7.93 -14.63 -7.59
CA VAL A 353 8.62 -13.38 -7.21
C VAL A 353 9.98 -13.29 -7.89
N GLU A 354 10.79 -14.35 -7.82
CA GLU A 354 12.12 -14.40 -8.43
C GLU A 354 12.05 -14.14 -9.93
N LYS A 355 11.15 -14.84 -10.63
CA LYS A 355 10.93 -14.66 -12.06
C LYS A 355 10.53 -13.21 -12.36
N THR A 356 9.54 -12.68 -11.63
CA THR A 356 8.98 -11.35 -11.87
C THR A 356 10.03 -10.26 -11.65
N LEU A 357 10.83 -10.33 -10.57
CA LEU A 357 11.89 -9.36 -10.31
C LEU A 357 13.06 -9.49 -11.31
N SER A 358 13.43 -10.71 -11.70
CA SER A 358 14.48 -10.94 -12.69
C SER A 358 14.10 -10.38 -14.05
N GLU A 359 12.86 -10.61 -14.50
CA GLU A 359 12.33 -10.11 -15.76
C GLU A 359 12.20 -8.57 -15.73
N ALA A 360 11.66 -8.01 -14.65
CA ALA A 360 11.60 -6.56 -14.46
C ALA A 360 12.99 -5.90 -14.50
N TYR A 361 14.00 -6.52 -13.86
CA TYR A 361 15.38 -6.04 -13.91
C TYR A 361 15.95 -6.07 -15.34
N ARG A 362 15.80 -7.18 -16.06
CA ARG A 362 16.30 -7.30 -17.45
C ARG A 362 15.66 -6.27 -18.37
N ASN A 363 14.34 -6.11 -18.27
CA ASN A 363 13.61 -5.14 -19.09
C ASN A 363 14.06 -3.71 -18.80
N ASP A 364 14.22 -3.34 -17.53
CA ASP A 364 14.72 -2.01 -17.18
C ASP A 364 16.18 -1.78 -17.59
N GLN A 365 17.00 -2.83 -17.62
CA GLN A 365 18.38 -2.75 -18.15
C GLN A 365 18.39 -2.53 -19.66
N GLU A 366 17.49 -3.19 -20.41
CA GLU A 366 17.32 -2.93 -21.85
C GLU A 366 16.88 -1.50 -22.12
N LEU A 367 15.91 -0.99 -21.34
CA LEU A 367 15.51 0.41 -21.40
C LEU A 367 16.65 1.34 -20.97
N GLY A 368 17.46 0.94 -19.99
CA GLY A 368 18.62 1.69 -19.54
C GLY A 368 19.61 1.95 -20.67
N LYS A 369 19.82 0.96 -21.55
CA LYS A 369 20.65 1.12 -22.76
C LYS A 369 20.04 2.14 -23.73
N LEU A 370 18.73 2.07 -23.94
CA LEU A 370 18.03 3.00 -24.84
C LEU A 370 18.09 4.46 -24.35
N PHE A 371 18.03 4.66 -23.04
CA PHE A 371 17.99 5.99 -22.42
C PHE A 371 19.34 6.46 -21.85
N ASN A 372 20.45 5.79 -22.17
CA ASN A 372 21.79 6.08 -21.63
C ASN A 372 21.81 6.18 -20.08
N ASN A 373 21.05 5.32 -19.41
CA ASN A 373 21.00 5.21 -17.96
C ASN A 373 21.42 3.80 -17.52
N PRO A 374 22.71 3.54 -17.29
CA PRO A 374 23.21 2.22 -16.91
C PRO A 374 22.72 1.75 -15.53
N ASN A 375 22.29 2.67 -14.68
CA ASN A 375 21.82 2.39 -13.33
C ASN A 375 20.31 2.08 -13.27
N ARG A 376 19.61 2.07 -14.42
CA ARG A 376 18.16 1.80 -14.47
C ARG A 376 17.85 0.37 -14.02
N GLY A 377 16.97 0.21 -13.05
CA GLY A 377 16.54 -1.11 -12.56
C GLY A 377 17.45 -1.73 -11.51
N GLN A 378 18.55 -1.08 -11.10
CA GLN A 378 19.42 -1.59 -10.02
C GLN A 378 18.65 -1.84 -8.71
N GLU A 379 17.62 -1.06 -8.44
CA GLU A 379 16.71 -1.29 -7.32
C GLU A 379 16.01 -2.66 -7.37
N LYS A 380 15.64 -3.16 -8.57
CA LYS A 380 15.03 -4.50 -8.71
C LYS A 380 16.03 -5.58 -8.36
N LYS A 381 17.29 -5.41 -8.78
CA LYS A 381 18.37 -6.34 -8.43
C LYS A 381 18.61 -6.37 -6.92
N ILE A 382 18.68 -5.20 -6.27
CA ILE A 382 18.84 -5.12 -4.80
C ILE A 382 17.70 -5.84 -4.07
N TRP A 383 16.45 -5.67 -4.53
CA TRP A 383 15.30 -6.39 -4.00
C TRP A 383 15.39 -7.90 -4.20
N LEU A 384 15.76 -8.35 -5.41
CA LEU A 384 15.92 -9.76 -5.73
C LEU A 384 17.01 -10.40 -4.86
N ASP A 385 18.19 -9.79 -4.81
CA ASP A 385 19.33 -10.28 -4.03
C ASP A 385 18.99 -10.34 -2.53
N THR A 386 18.31 -9.32 -2.00
CA THR A 386 17.91 -9.29 -0.59
C THR A 386 16.82 -10.31 -0.27
N PHE A 387 15.83 -10.47 -1.16
CA PHE A 387 14.76 -11.45 -1.01
C PHE A 387 15.29 -12.88 -1.04
N ASN A 388 16.15 -13.21 -2.02
CA ASN A 388 16.73 -14.54 -2.15
C ASN A 388 17.55 -14.92 -0.91
N ARG A 389 18.39 -13.99 -0.44
CA ARG A 389 19.14 -14.18 0.80
C ARG A 389 18.22 -14.40 2.00
N PHE A 390 17.15 -13.60 2.15
CA PHE A 390 16.19 -13.77 3.23
C PHE A 390 15.51 -15.15 3.19
N VAL A 391 15.08 -15.60 2.01
CA VAL A 391 14.45 -16.92 1.83
C VAL A 391 15.43 -18.03 2.16
N GLU A 392 16.69 -17.92 1.74
CA GLU A 392 17.74 -18.90 2.07
C GLU A 392 18.02 -18.95 3.58
N GLU A 393 18.18 -17.80 4.23
CA GLU A 393 18.43 -17.68 5.66
C GLU A 393 17.28 -18.23 6.52
N ASN A 394 16.04 -18.16 6.04
CA ASN A 394 14.83 -18.54 6.78
C ASN A 394 14.13 -19.77 6.20
N ARG A 395 14.80 -20.54 5.33
CA ARG A 395 14.17 -21.59 4.51
C ARG A 395 13.36 -22.60 5.33
N PHE A 396 13.95 -23.13 6.40
CA PHE A 396 13.31 -24.15 7.24
C PHE A 396 12.07 -23.60 7.95
N ASP A 397 12.16 -22.42 8.56
CA ASP A 397 11.02 -21.80 9.24
C ASP A 397 9.90 -21.38 8.26
N LEU A 398 10.26 -21.08 7.01
CA LEU A 398 9.31 -20.72 5.97
C LEU A 398 8.57 -21.94 5.41
N GLU A 399 9.26 -23.07 5.23
CA GLU A 399 8.65 -24.36 4.87
C GLU A 399 7.64 -24.77 5.97
N ASP A 400 8.05 -24.73 7.25
CA ASP A 400 7.19 -25.03 8.40
C ASP A 400 5.93 -24.14 8.52
N LEU A 401 5.98 -22.90 8.04
CA LEU A 401 4.84 -21.97 8.12
C LEU A 401 3.75 -22.28 7.09
N TYR A 402 4.11 -22.93 5.97
CA TYR A 402 3.24 -23.07 4.81
C TYR A 402 2.99 -24.51 4.35
N ASP A 403 3.70 -25.48 4.89
CA ASP A 403 3.33 -26.91 4.91
C ASP A 403 2.19 -27.16 5.94
#